data_AF-A0AAD9TR65-F1
#
_entry.id   AF-A0AAD9TR65-F1
#
_cell.length_a   1.000
_cell.length_b   1.000
_cell.length_c   1.000
_cell.angle_alpha   90.00
_cell.angle_beta   90.00
_cell.angle_gamma   90.00
#
_symmetry.space_group_name_H-M   'P 1'
#
loop_
_entity.id
_entity.type
_entity.pdbx_description
1 polymer ?
#
loop_
_entity_poly.entity_id
_entity_poly.type
_entity_poly.pdbx_seq_one_letter_code
_entity_poly.pdbx_strand_id
1 'polypeptide(L)'
;MGVGIIIRDGLGDVFTSSAQHLEMRVSPAVVEAVTIYKGLILAWDSRLRPWTVESDAEVVVNLIAAGSIPLSDIGIIISDIFLLLRFWMQEVPLSVVPAVPGDRPVAIGVVSEAMSSPGLQYSDGAPHVWPPSISQ
;
A
#
# COMPACT_ATOMS: atom_id res chain seq x y z
N MET A 1 7.96 3.99 12.17
CA MET A 1 7.98 4.04 10.68
C MET A 1 6.56 4.25 10.18
N GLY A 2 6.36 4.66 8.94
CA GLY A 2 5.03 4.91 8.37
C GLY A 2 4.72 3.96 7.24
N VAL A 3 3.44 3.61 7.09
CA VAL A 3 2.88 2.97 5.90
C VAL A 3 2.03 4.01 5.20
N GLY A 4 2.18 4.13 3.89
CA GLY A 4 1.34 4.93 3.02
C GLY A 4 0.85 4.08 1.86
N ILE A 5 -0.46 4.06 1.64
CA ILE A 5 -1.11 3.32 0.55
C ILE A 5 -2.01 4.30 -0.18
N ILE A 6 -1.96 4.28 -1.50
CA ILE A 6 -2.89 4.99 -2.37
C ILE A 6 -3.45 3.99 -3.36
N ILE A 7 -4.76 4.03 -3.57
CA ILE A 7 -5.42 3.30 -4.65
C ILE A 7 -5.95 4.35 -5.62
N ARG A 8 -5.55 4.21 -6.89
CA ARG A 8 -5.95 5.09 -7.98
C ARG A 8 -6.75 4.32 -9.02
N ASP A 9 -7.53 5.05 -9.81
CA ASP A 9 -8.16 4.50 -11.01
C ASP A 9 -7.19 4.52 -12.22
N GLY A 10 -7.67 4.08 -13.38
CA GLY A 10 -6.88 4.07 -14.61
C GLY A 10 -6.58 5.44 -15.21
N LEU A 11 -7.18 6.52 -14.69
CA LEU A 11 -6.88 7.91 -15.06
C LEU A 11 -5.83 8.53 -14.13
N GLY A 12 -5.48 7.84 -13.04
CA GLY A 12 -4.57 8.32 -12.01
C GLY A 12 -5.26 9.10 -10.89
N ASP A 13 -6.60 9.14 -10.87
CA ASP A 13 -7.36 9.80 -9.81
C ASP A 13 -7.36 8.94 -8.54
N VAL A 14 -7.18 9.59 -7.38
CA VAL A 14 -7.14 8.89 -6.09
C VAL A 14 -8.55 8.49 -5.66
N PHE A 15 -8.78 7.18 -5.55
CA PHE A 15 -10.06 6.64 -5.08
C PHE A 15 -10.10 6.52 -3.56
N THR A 16 -9.01 6.00 -2.97
CA THR A 16 -8.86 5.91 -1.51
C THR A 16 -7.38 5.86 -1.13
N SER A 17 -7.09 6.13 0.13
CA SER A 17 -5.75 6.05 0.68
C SER A 17 -5.77 5.62 2.15
N SER A 18 -4.63 5.14 2.64
CA SER A 18 -4.44 4.83 4.05
C SER A 18 -3.04 5.22 4.47
N ALA A 19 -2.93 5.85 5.65
CA ALA A 19 -1.67 6.09 6.31
C ALA A 19 -1.72 5.56 7.73
N GLN A 20 -0.66 4.85 8.13
CA GLN A 20 -0.60 4.23 9.46
C GLN A 20 0.79 4.38 10.05
N HIS A 21 0.85 4.82 11.30
CA HIS A 21 2.07 4.78 12.08
C HIS A 21 2.31 3.35 12.57
N LEU A 22 3.53 2.84 12.36
CA LEU A 22 3.97 1.55 12.88
C LEU A 22 4.98 1.77 14.00
N GLU A 23 4.57 1.46 15.23
CA GLU A 23 5.41 1.42 16.43
C GLU A 23 6.14 0.08 16.54
N MET A 24 6.94 -0.25 15.54
CA MET A 24 7.72 -1.50 15.54
C MET A 24 9.16 -1.25 15.12
N ARG A 25 10.07 -2.00 15.75
CA ARG A 25 11.50 -2.02 15.42
C ARG A 25 11.78 -3.17 14.45
N VAL A 26 11.34 -2.98 13.21
CA VAL A 26 11.56 -3.96 12.13
C VAL A 26 12.41 -3.33 11.02
N SER A 27 12.92 -4.17 10.12
CA SER A 27 13.67 -3.69 8.97
C SER A 27 12.76 -2.95 7.97
N PRO A 28 13.31 -2.05 7.14
CA PRO A 28 12.57 -1.38 6.08
C PRO A 28 11.82 -2.38 5.17
N ALA A 29 12.47 -3.48 4.78
CA ALA A 29 11.87 -4.50 3.92
C ALA A 29 10.64 -5.16 4.55
N VAL A 30 10.61 -5.33 5.89
CA VAL A 30 9.41 -5.82 6.60
C VAL A 30 8.30 -4.77 6.57
N VAL A 31 8.61 -3.49 6.77
CA VAL A 31 7.61 -2.40 6.66
C VAL A 31 7.03 -2.32 5.24
N GLU A 32 7.87 -2.47 4.23
CA GLU A 32 7.46 -2.50 2.82
C GLU A 32 6.56 -3.71 2.52
N ALA A 33 6.92 -4.90 2.99
CA ALA A 33 6.07 -6.09 2.85
C ALA A 33 4.72 -5.91 3.55
N VAL A 34 4.71 -5.35 4.77
CA VAL A 34 3.47 -5.00 5.48
C VAL A 34 2.66 -3.96 4.72
N THR A 35 3.32 -3.00 4.07
CA THR A 35 2.67 -1.97 3.24
C THR A 35 1.93 -2.60 2.06
N ILE A 36 2.59 -3.50 1.32
CA ILE A 36 1.97 -4.23 0.21
C ILE A 36 0.80 -5.08 0.72
N TYR A 37 1.00 -5.86 1.79
CA TYR A 37 -0.06 -6.68 2.39
C TYR A 37 -1.29 -5.84 2.76
N LYS A 38 -1.10 -4.71 3.47
CA LYS A 38 -2.21 -3.82 3.83
C LYS A 38 -2.86 -3.17 2.61
N GLY A 39 -2.08 -2.84 1.58
CA GLY A 39 -2.61 -2.32 0.32
C GLY A 39 -3.51 -3.33 -0.40
N LEU A 40 -3.13 -4.60 -0.41
CA LEU A 40 -3.95 -5.69 -0.93
C LEU A 40 -5.25 -5.86 -0.15
N ILE A 41 -5.22 -5.79 1.19
CA ILE A 41 -6.45 -5.81 2.00
C ILE A 41 -7.34 -4.60 1.67
N LEU A 42 -6.77 -3.39 1.64
CA LEU A 42 -7.54 -2.18 1.37
C LEU A 42 -8.23 -2.21 0.01
N ALA A 43 -7.52 -2.65 -1.04
CA ALA A 43 -8.15 -2.71 -2.36
C ALA A 43 -9.08 -3.94 -2.53
N TRP A 44 -8.93 -4.98 -1.72
CA TRP A 44 -9.94 -6.04 -1.62
C TRP A 44 -11.25 -5.49 -1.07
N ASP A 45 -11.17 -4.79 0.06
CA ASP A 45 -12.32 -4.26 0.79
C ASP A 45 -13.04 -3.16 0.00
N SER A 46 -12.31 -2.39 -0.81
CA SER A 46 -12.89 -1.39 -1.70
C SER A 46 -13.61 -1.98 -2.91
N ARG A 47 -13.51 -3.30 -3.13
CA ARG A 47 -14.07 -4.04 -4.29
C ARG A 47 -13.58 -3.50 -5.64
N LEU A 48 -12.44 -2.83 -5.67
CA LEU A 48 -11.85 -2.29 -6.88
C LEU A 48 -11.06 -3.40 -7.58
N ARG A 49 -11.59 -3.88 -8.71
CA ARG A 49 -10.93 -4.89 -9.56
C ARG A 49 -11.20 -4.60 -11.04
N PRO A 50 -10.25 -4.89 -11.94
CA PRO A 50 -8.88 -5.39 -11.67
C PRO A 50 -7.96 -4.31 -11.09
N TRP A 51 -6.82 -4.72 -10.57
CA TRP A 51 -5.81 -3.87 -9.91
C TRP A 51 -4.40 -4.26 -10.33
N THR A 52 -3.51 -3.27 -10.31
CA THR A 52 -2.07 -3.43 -10.47
C THR A 52 -1.41 -2.87 -9.21
N VAL A 53 -0.42 -3.58 -8.67
CA VAL A 53 0.33 -3.09 -7.51
C VAL A 53 1.65 -2.52 -7.99
N GLU A 54 1.89 -1.26 -7.65
CA GLU A 54 3.12 -0.54 -7.93
C GLU A 54 3.86 -0.25 -6.62
N SER A 55 5.14 -0.61 -6.54
CA SER A 55 5.96 -0.37 -5.36
C SER A 55 7.42 -0.12 -5.74
N ASP A 56 8.12 0.72 -4.98
CA ASP A 56 9.57 0.91 -5.09
C ASP A 56 10.36 -0.05 -4.17
N ALA A 57 9.67 -0.94 -3.46
CA ALA A 57 10.24 -1.97 -2.61
C ALA A 57 10.81 -3.14 -3.42
N GLU A 58 11.87 -2.89 -4.20
CA GLU A 58 12.48 -3.85 -5.13
C GLU A 58 12.72 -5.23 -4.51
N VAL A 59 13.24 -5.29 -3.28
CA VAL A 59 13.51 -6.55 -2.57
C VAL A 59 12.22 -7.35 -2.35
N VAL A 60 11.16 -6.70 -1.90
CA VAL A 60 9.88 -7.35 -1.60
C VAL A 60 9.20 -7.81 -2.89
N VAL A 61 9.18 -6.95 -3.92
CA VAL A 61 8.59 -7.29 -5.21
C VAL A 61 9.32 -8.47 -5.85
N ASN A 62 10.65 -8.50 -5.78
CA ASN A 62 11.45 -9.62 -6.31
C ASN A 62 11.16 -10.93 -5.56
N LEU A 63 10.97 -10.90 -4.24
CA LEU A 63 10.58 -12.09 -3.47
C LEU A 63 9.21 -12.63 -3.91
N ILE A 64 8.23 -11.74 -4.09
CA ILE A 64 6.88 -12.11 -4.55
C ILE A 64 6.93 -12.66 -5.98
N ALA A 65 7.60 -11.96 -6.89
CA ALA A 65 7.74 -12.37 -8.29
C ALA A 65 8.48 -13.71 -8.44
N ALA A 66 9.49 -13.96 -7.62
CA ALA A 66 10.23 -15.22 -7.61
C ALA A 66 9.48 -16.38 -6.95
N GLY A 67 8.35 -16.13 -6.27
CA GLY A 67 7.65 -17.18 -5.51
C GLY A 67 8.43 -17.66 -4.27
N SER A 68 9.39 -16.87 -3.78
CA SER A 68 10.36 -17.32 -2.77
C SER A 68 9.99 -16.81 -1.38
N ILE A 69 9.94 -17.73 -0.41
CA ILE A 69 9.65 -17.43 1.00
C ILE A 69 10.95 -17.61 1.81
N PRO A 70 11.62 -16.53 2.22
CA PRO A 70 12.82 -16.63 3.05
C PRO A 70 12.49 -17.10 4.46
N LEU A 71 13.43 -17.76 5.14
CA LEU A 71 13.33 -18.17 6.54
C LEU A 71 13.66 -17.02 7.52
N SER A 72 13.02 -15.86 7.33
CA SER A 72 13.18 -14.67 8.16
C SER A 72 11.83 -13.99 8.39
N ASP A 73 11.75 -12.98 9.26
CA ASP A 73 10.48 -12.34 9.64
C ASP A 73 9.65 -11.85 8.44
N ILE A 74 10.31 -11.37 7.39
CA ILE A 74 9.64 -10.95 6.15
C ILE A 74 8.94 -12.13 5.46
N GLY A 75 9.46 -13.35 5.56
CA GLY A 75 8.88 -14.54 4.94
C GLY A 75 7.48 -14.86 5.44
N ILE A 76 7.16 -14.54 6.69
CA ILE A 76 5.81 -14.69 7.24
C ILE A 76 4.84 -13.80 6.44
N ILE A 77 5.20 -12.53 6.24
CA ILE A 77 4.37 -11.57 5.50
C ILE A 77 4.29 -11.94 4.02
N ILE A 78 5.39 -12.39 3.40
CA ILE A 78 5.38 -12.85 2.00
C ILE A 78 4.45 -14.07 1.84
N SER A 79 4.47 -15.01 2.80
CA SER A 79 3.56 -16.15 2.79
C SER A 79 2.10 -15.70 2.82
N ASP A 80 1.75 -14.73 3.66
CA ASP A 80 0.38 -14.20 3.73
C ASP A 80 -0.03 -13.49 2.43
N ILE A 81 0.89 -12.74 1.81
CA ILE A 81 0.66 -12.14 0.49
C ILE A 81 0.37 -13.22 -0.56
N PHE A 82 1.12 -14.32 -0.59
CA PHE A 82 0.84 -15.41 -1.51
C PHE A 82 -0.51 -16.07 -1.27
N LEU A 83 -0.93 -16.22 -0.01
CA LEU A 83 -2.26 -16.74 0.30
C LEU A 83 -3.35 -15.81 -0.24
N LEU A 84 -3.23 -14.49 -0.01
CA LEU A 84 -4.18 -13.51 -0.55
C LEU A 84 -4.24 -13.57 -2.08
N LEU A 85 -3.09 -13.49 -2.74
CA LEU A 85 -3.03 -13.52 -4.20
C LEU A 85 -3.63 -14.82 -4.76
N ARG A 86 -3.26 -15.98 -4.19
CA ARG A 86 -3.72 -17.27 -4.70
C ARG A 86 -5.22 -17.50 -4.53
N PHE A 87 -5.77 -17.18 -3.35
CA PHE A 87 -7.15 -17.54 -3.04
C PHE A 87 -8.14 -16.49 -3.49
N TRP A 88 -7.78 -15.23 -3.38
CA TRP A 88 -8.72 -14.13 -3.50
C TRP A 88 -8.56 -13.41 -4.84
N MET A 89 -7.35 -13.37 -5.38
CA MET A 89 -6.99 -12.44 -6.44
C MET A 89 -6.37 -13.19 -7.64
N GLN A 90 -7.21 -13.78 -8.50
CA GLN A 90 -6.74 -14.38 -9.76
C GLN A 90 -5.84 -13.38 -10.52
N GLU A 91 -4.55 -13.69 -10.59
CA GLU A 91 -3.47 -13.00 -11.31
C GLU A 91 -3.45 -11.46 -11.16
N VAL A 92 -2.95 -10.97 -10.03
CA VAL A 92 -2.62 -9.54 -9.87
C VAL A 92 -1.22 -9.26 -10.40
N PRO A 93 -1.07 -8.42 -11.45
CA PRO A 93 0.26 -7.98 -11.87
C PRO A 93 0.88 -7.10 -10.79
N LEU A 94 2.11 -7.46 -10.39
CA LEU A 94 2.95 -6.70 -9.48
C LEU A 94 4.15 -6.17 -10.26
N SER A 95 4.38 -4.86 -10.22
CA SER A 95 5.51 -4.22 -10.89
C SER A 95 6.33 -3.38 -9.90
N VAL A 96 7.66 -3.42 -10.09
CA VAL A 96 8.53 -2.41 -9.48
C VAL A 96 8.39 -1.15 -10.32
N VAL A 97 8.00 -0.05 -9.68
CA VAL A 97 7.98 1.25 -10.34
C VAL A 97 9.09 2.08 -9.72
N PRO A 98 10.06 2.56 -10.53
CA PRO A 98 11.06 3.48 -10.02
C PRO A 98 10.34 4.71 -9.49
N ALA A 99 10.80 5.21 -8.35
CA ALA A 99 10.33 6.43 -7.73
C ALA A 99 10.17 7.58 -8.73
N VAL A 100 8.97 7.79 -9.26
CA VAL A 100 8.71 8.91 -10.17
C VAL A 100 8.63 10.19 -9.33
N PRO A 101 9.44 11.22 -9.60
CA PRO A 101 9.34 12.50 -8.94
C PRO A 101 8.00 13.17 -9.33
N GLY A 102 6.98 12.98 -8.50
CA GLY A 102 5.63 13.50 -8.77
C GLY A 102 4.51 12.72 -8.10
N ASP A 103 4.68 11.40 -7.91
CA ASP A 103 3.67 10.55 -7.23
C ASP A 103 3.92 10.39 -5.73
N ARG A 104 5.18 10.52 -5.31
CA ARG A 104 5.59 10.55 -3.90
C ARG A 104 4.97 11.67 -3.04
N PRO A 105 4.78 12.92 -3.52
CA PRO A 105 4.24 14.00 -2.70
C PRO A 105 2.86 13.69 -2.15
N VAL A 106 2.02 12.96 -2.90
CA VAL A 106 0.66 12.62 -2.44
C VAL A 106 0.72 11.56 -1.35
N ALA A 107 1.46 10.47 -1.54
CA ALA A 107 1.60 9.42 -0.52
C ALA A 107 2.30 9.96 0.73
N ILE A 108 3.37 10.74 0.56
CA ILE A 108 4.10 11.38 1.66
C ILE A 108 3.21 12.44 2.33
N GLY A 109 2.42 13.19 1.57
CA GLY A 109 1.46 14.17 2.10
C GLY A 109 0.42 13.52 3.00
N VAL A 110 -0.23 12.46 2.51
CA VAL A 110 -1.21 11.68 3.29
C VAL A 110 -0.58 11.09 4.55
N VAL A 111 0.64 10.54 4.44
CA VAL A 111 1.38 9.99 5.59
C VAL A 111 1.79 11.08 6.58
N SER A 112 2.30 12.21 6.09
CA SER A 112 2.76 13.33 6.92
C SER A 112 1.61 13.98 7.66
N GLU A 113 0.45 14.14 7.02
CA GLU A 113 -0.76 14.71 7.62
C GLU A 113 -1.36 13.77 8.68
N ALA A 114 -1.45 12.47 8.36
CA ALA A 114 -1.91 11.46 9.31
C ALA A 114 -0.96 11.32 10.52
N MET A 115 0.35 11.44 10.30
CA MET A 115 1.35 11.38 11.38
C MET A 115 1.41 12.65 12.25
N SER A 116 0.93 13.79 11.72
CA SER A 116 0.91 15.07 12.45
C SER A 116 -0.35 15.26 13.32
N SER A 117 -1.35 14.39 13.17
CA SER A 117 -2.62 14.44 13.88
C SER A 117 -2.76 13.27 14.87
N PRO A 118 -2.37 13.43 16.15
CA PRO A 118 -2.54 12.39 17.15
C PRO A 118 -4.03 12.23 17.49
N GLY A 119 -4.76 11.40 16.74
CA GLY A 119 -6.16 11.10 17.03
C GLY A 119 -7.03 10.51 15.92
N LEU A 120 -6.63 10.53 14.65
CA LEU A 120 -7.44 9.92 13.58
C LEU A 120 -7.17 8.41 13.44
N GLN A 121 -7.86 7.61 14.25
CA GLN A 121 -8.22 6.26 13.80
C GLN A 121 -9.38 6.41 12.82
N TYR A 122 -9.15 6.16 11.53
CA TYR A 122 -10.22 6.12 10.54
C TYR A 122 -11.12 4.92 10.83
N SER A 123 -12.34 5.18 11.31
CA SER A 123 -13.41 4.19 11.45
C SER A 123 -14.05 3.89 10.09
N ASP A 124 -14.29 2.60 9.84
CA ASP A 124 -14.91 1.98 8.67
C ASP A 124 -15.90 2.84 7.85
N GLY A 125 -15.70 2.83 6.53
CA GLY A 125 -16.81 2.57 5.59
C GLY A 125 -17.55 3.75 4.94
N ALA A 126 -17.11 5.01 5.06
CA ALA A 126 -17.74 6.12 4.32
C ALA A 126 -16.81 6.65 3.20
N PRO A 127 -17.29 6.79 1.94
CA PRO A 127 -16.54 7.48 0.91
C PRO A 127 -16.45 8.97 1.28
N HIS A 128 -15.26 9.39 1.73
CA HIS A 128 -15.00 10.80 1.96
C HIS A 128 -14.67 11.45 0.62
N VAL A 129 -15.55 12.33 0.15
CA VAL A 129 -15.27 13.23 -0.98
C VAL A 129 -14.20 14.21 -0.50
N TRP A 130 -13.04 14.20 -1.16
CA TRP A 130 -11.98 15.20 -0.95
C TRP A 130 -12.51 16.57 -1.41
N PRO A 131 -12.25 17.67 -0.69
CA PRO A 131 -12.66 18.99 -1.18
C PRO A 131 -11.89 19.36 -2.46
N PRO A 132 -12.50 20.09 -3.39
CA PRO A 132 -11.87 20.44 -4.65
C PRO A 132 -10.62 21.30 -4.40
N SER A 133 -9.64 21.09 -5.27
CA SER A 133 -8.37 21.80 -5.36
C SER A 133 -8.52 23.30 -5.09
N ILE A 134 -7.73 23.83 -4.15
CA ILE A 134 -7.54 25.28 -4.02
C ILE A 134 -6.90 25.74 -5.32
N SER A 135 -7.70 26.45 -6.12
CA SER A 135 -7.21 27.26 -7.21
C SER A 135 -6.89 28.66 -6.69
N GLN A 136 -5.74 29.15 -7.18
CA GLN A 136 -5.09 30.46 -7.00
C GLN A 136 -4.12 30.61 -5.82
#